data_AF-A0A9W8N043-F1
#
_entry.id   AF-A0A9W8N043-F1
#
_cell.length_a   1.000
_cell.length_b   1.000
_cell.length_c   1.000
_cell.angle_alpha   90.00
_cell.angle_beta   90.00
_cell.angle_gamma   90.00
#
_symmetry.space_group_name_H-M   'P 1'
#
loop_
_entity.id
_entity.type
_entity.pdbx_description
1 polymer ?
#
loop_
_entity_poly.entity_id
_entity_poly.type
_entity_poly.pdbx_seq_one_letter_code
_entity_poly.pdbx_strand_id
1 'polypeptide(L)'
;MLISVMFRNYEIWGPDSYEWKPERWLQPLRESVAAAHIPGIYSNLWVLHGSTIEGNSMTFLGGGRACIELKFSQLEMKVVLSVLLESFKFSPSKGAEIYWHMNNVATPTVTNSSANKPQLPLIVEMAQ
;
A
#
# COMPACT_ATOMS: atom_id res chain seq x y z
N MET A 1 -11.99 6.27 -0.93
CA MET A 1 -11.79 7.25 -2.03
C MET A 1 -10.71 8.31 -1.72
N LEU A 2 -10.85 9.14 -0.68
CA LEU A 2 -9.91 10.25 -0.42
C LEU A 2 -8.47 9.85 -0.04
N ILE A 3 -8.30 8.78 0.76
CA ILE A 3 -6.97 8.29 1.16
C ILE A 3 -6.09 7.96 -0.06
N SER A 4 -6.70 7.33 -1.07
CA SER A 4 -6.00 6.93 -2.30
C SER A 4 -5.47 8.13 -3.10
N VAL A 5 -6.19 9.25 -3.08
CA VAL A 5 -5.77 10.50 -3.75
C VAL A 5 -4.59 11.13 -3.02
N MET A 6 -4.58 11.10 -1.69
CA MET A 6 -3.47 11.65 -0.90
C MET A 6 -2.14 10.96 -1.17
N PHE A 7 -2.14 9.64 -1.38
CA PHE A 7 -0.92 8.89 -1.71
C PHE A 7 -0.43 9.08 -3.15
N ARG A 8 -1.25 9.63 -4.04
CA ARG A 8 -0.87 9.94 -5.43
C ARG A 8 -0.69 11.43 -5.69
N ASN A 9 -0.83 12.27 -4.67
CA ASN A 9 -0.68 13.71 -4.80
C ASN A 9 0.78 14.07 -5.14
N TYR A 10 0.96 14.68 -6.31
CA TYR A 10 2.25 15.12 -6.85
C TYR A 10 2.96 16.14 -5.94
N GLU A 11 2.25 17.08 -5.32
CA GLU A 11 2.84 18.11 -4.47
C GLU A 11 3.42 17.52 -3.18
N ILE A 12 2.76 16.48 -2.65
CA ILE A 12 3.16 15.83 -1.40
C ILE A 12 4.28 14.81 -1.68
N TRP A 13 4.05 13.89 -2.62
CA TRP A 13 4.92 12.73 -2.86
C TRP A 13 5.96 12.96 -3.96
N GLY A 14 5.75 13.94 -4.83
CA GLY A 14 6.62 14.26 -5.95
C GLY A 14 6.22 13.64 -7.29
N PRO A 15 7.10 13.75 -8.29
CA PRO A 15 6.87 13.24 -9.65
C PRO A 15 6.63 11.74 -9.74
N ASP A 16 7.16 10.98 -8.79
CA ASP A 16 7.05 9.53 -8.75
C ASP A 16 5.91 9.05 -7.84
N SER A 17 4.89 9.90 -7.59
CA SER A 17 3.73 9.57 -6.75
C SER A 17 2.85 8.43 -7.31
N TYR A 18 2.97 8.12 -8.60
CA TYR A 18 2.27 7.02 -9.27
C TYR A 18 3.13 5.76 -9.43
N GLU A 19 4.39 5.80 -8.99
CA GLU A 19 5.32 4.67 -9.13
C GLU A 19 5.37 3.84 -7.85
N TRP A 20 5.39 2.52 -7.98
CA TRP A 20 5.61 1.61 -6.85
C TRP A 20 7.10 1.59 -6.48
N LYS A 21 7.45 2.20 -5.35
CA LYS A 21 8.83 2.32 -4.83
C LYS A 21 8.90 1.99 -3.33
N PRO A 22 9.08 0.72 -2.95
CA PRO A 22 9.21 0.31 -1.55
C PRO A 22 10.38 0.99 -0.82
N GLU A 23 11.48 1.23 -1.52
CA GLU A 23 12.74 1.73 -0.97
C GLU A 23 12.60 3.16 -0.41
N ARG A 24 11.57 3.90 -0.84
CA ARG A 24 11.25 5.24 -0.34
C ARG A 24 11.09 5.25 1.18
N TRP A 25 10.55 4.18 1.75
CA TRP A 25 10.31 4.06 3.19
C TRP A 25 11.56 3.67 3.98
N LEU A 26 12.69 3.38 3.32
CA LEU A 26 13.97 3.09 3.97
C LEU A 26 14.83 4.35 4.13
N GLN A 27 14.45 5.45 3.48
CA GLN A 27 15.15 6.73 3.50
C GLN A 27 14.31 7.78 4.24
N PRO A 28 14.94 8.88 4.71
CA PRO A 28 14.18 10.03 5.21
C PRO A 28 13.18 10.53 4.16
N LEU A 29 11.93 10.72 4.60
CA LEU A 29 10.87 11.22 3.72
C LEU A 29 11.09 12.70 3.37
N ARG A 30 10.53 13.12 2.22
CA ARG A 30 10.57 14.51 1.75
C ARG A 30 9.92 15.45 2.77
N GLU A 31 10.45 16.67 2.87
CA GLU A 31 9.90 17.71 3.75
C GLU A 31 8.42 18.02 3.44
N SER A 32 8.02 17.97 2.16
CA SER A 32 6.63 18.13 1.73
C SER A 32 5.67 17.12 2.37
N VAL A 33 6.14 15.90 2.62
CA VAL A 33 5.35 14.86 3.28
C VAL A 33 5.19 15.18 4.77
N ALA A 34 6.26 15.64 5.42
CA ALA A 34 6.24 16.02 6.83
C ALA A 34 5.33 17.25 7.07
N ALA A 35 5.45 18.27 6.20
CA ALA A 35 4.66 19.50 6.27
C ALA A 35 3.17 19.31 5.95
N ALA A 36 2.80 18.21 5.28
CA ALA A 36 1.39 17.94 4.94
C ALA A 36 0.52 17.56 6.15
N HIS A 37 1.12 17.30 7.32
CA HIS A 37 0.41 16.94 8.56
C HIS A 37 -0.66 15.85 8.38
N ILE A 38 -0.38 14.86 7.54
CA ILE A 38 -1.34 13.79 7.24
C ILE A 38 -1.51 12.93 8.51
N PRO A 39 -2.73 12.87 9.09
CA PRO A 39 -2.96 12.12 10.31
C PRO A 39 -2.92 10.63 9.99
N GLY A 40 -2.14 9.83 10.70
CA GLY A 40 -2.01 8.38 10.47
C GLY A 40 -1.54 7.66 11.72
N ILE A 41 -1.77 6.36 11.82
CA ILE A 41 -1.31 5.57 12.99
C ILE A 41 0.21 5.61 13.18
N TYR A 42 0.94 5.87 12.09
CA TYR A 42 2.39 6.07 12.06
C TYR A 42 2.80 7.56 11.94
N SER A 43 1.85 8.50 12.05
CA SER A 43 2.11 9.94 11.91
C SER A 43 2.70 10.62 13.15
N ASN A 44 2.76 9.91 14.28
CA ASN A 44 3.16 10.46 15.57
C ASN A 44 4.68 10.43 15.81
N LEU A 45 5.49 10.04 14.83
CA LEU A 45 6.94 10.21 14.90
C LEU A 45 7.33 11.57 14.32
N TRP A 46 6.98 12.62 15.08
CA TRP A 46 7.78 13.82 15.05
C TRP A 46 9.21 13.43 15.43
N VAL A 47 10.13 13.62 14.48
CA VAL A 47 11.58 13.53 14.66
C VAL A 47 11.95 14.42 15.84
N LEU A 48 12.09 13.86 17.04
CA LEU A 48 12.86 14.50 18.09
C LEU A 48 14.13 13.74 18.43
N HIS A 49 14.22 12.42 18.25
CA HIS A 49 15.48 11.70 18.50
C HIS A 49 15.60 10.46 17.61
N GLY A 50 16.21 10.63 16.44
CA GLY A 50 17.22 9.72 15.89
C GLY A 50 16.94 8.22 15.64
N SER A 51 15.76 7.65 15.90
CA SER A 51 15.61 6.20 15.74
C SER A 51 14.15 5.71 15.65
N THR A 52 13.42 6.11 14.61
CA THR A 52 12.28 5.31 14.09
C THR A 52 11.85 5.87 12.73
N ILE A 53 11.87 5.00 11.72
CA ILE A 53 11.43 5.29 10.35
C ILE A 53 10.00 4.79 10.22
N GLU A 54 8.98 5.56 10.61
CA GLU A 54 7.60 5.24 10.25
C GLU A 54 6.88 6.51 9.80
N GLY A 55 6.32 6.43 8.59
CA GLY A 55 5.87 7.59 7.83
C GLY A 55 4.38 7.87 7.89
N ASN A 56 4.00 8.94 7.19
CA ASN A 56 2.65 9.48 7.08
C ASN A 56 1.71 8.57 6.28
N SER A 57 1.36 7.42 6.87
CA SER A 57 0.46 6.43 6.27
C SER A 57 -0.94 6.50 6.87
N MET A 58 -1.90 6.89 6.02
CA MET A 58 -3.33 6.91 6.34
C MET A 58 -4.05 5.58 6.08
N THR A 59 -3.35 4.55 5.60
CA THR A 59 -3.96 3.29 5.15
C THR A 59 -4.69 2.55 6.27
N PHE A 60 -4.25 2.73 7.51
CA PHE A 60 -4.85 2.14 8.71
C PHE A 60 -5.55 3.17 9.60
N LEU A 61 -5.95 4.32 9.02
CA LEU A 61 -6.50 5.47 9.73
C LEU A 61 -5.49 6.03 10.76
N GLY A 62 -5.95 6.88 11.68
CA GLY A 62 -5.11 7.50 12.71
C GLY A 62 -5.89 7.89 13.96
N GLY A 63 -5.17 8.15 15.06
CA GLY A 63 -5.75 8.52 16.36
C GLY A 63 -6.53 7.38 17.03
N GLY A 64 -7.47 7.73 17.93
CA GLY A 64 -8.27 6.75 18.68
C GLY A 64 -9.25 5.91 17.85
N ARG A 65 -9.31 6.11 16.53
CA ARG A 65 -10.09 5.30 15.57
C ARG A 65 -9.20 4.62 14.53
N ALA A 66 -7.91 4.50 14.82
CA ALA A 66 -7.03 3.70 13.99
C ALA A 66 -7.46 2.22 13.99
N CYS A 67 -7.09 1.48 12.94
CA CYS A 67 -7.38 0.06 12.83
C CYS A 67 -6.79 -0.70 14.03
N ILE A 68 -7.67 -1.33 14.81
CA ILE A 68 -7.28 -2.06 16.02
C ILE A 68 -6.45 -3.31 15.69
N GLU A 69 -6.69 -3.92 14.52
CA GLU A 69 -5.96 -5.10 14.03
C GLU A 69 -4.68 -4.78 13.24
N LEU A 70 -4.22 -3.52 13.20
CA LEU A 70 -3.04 -3.11 12.41
C LEU A 70 -1.85 -4.08 12.59
N LYS A 71 -1.47 -4.37 13.83
CA LYS A 71 -0.30 -5.20 14.12
C LYS A 71 -0.48 -6.64 13.68
N PHE A 72 -1.71 -7.17 13.80
CA PHE A 72 -2.05 -8.50 13.31
C PHE A 72 -1.98 -8.56 11.78
N SER A 73 -2.65 -7.64 11.08
CA SER A 73 -2.62 -7.59 9.61
C SER A 73 -1.20 -7.40 9.06
N GLN A 74 -0.37 -6.60 9.72
CA GLN A 74 1.03 -6.44 9.32
C GLN A 74 1.84 -7.73 9.50
N LEU A 75 1.66 -8.44 10.61
CA LEU A 75 2.35 -9.71 10.84
C LEU A 75 1.91 -10.77 9.83
N GLU A 76 0.60 -10.90 9.62
CA GLU A 76 0.02 -11.84 8.66
C GLU A 76 0.55 -11.60 7.24
N MET A 77 0.49 -10.36 6.75
CA MET A 77 1.02 -10.01 5.42
C MET A 77 2.51 -10.32 5.30
N LYS A 78 3.31 -10.05 6.34
CA LYS A 78 4.75 -10.36 6.33
C LYS A 78 5.01 -11.86 6.23
N VAL A 79 4.31 -12.67 7.03
CA VAL A 79 4.47 -14.14 7.05
C VAL A 79 4.00 -14.75 5.73
N VAL A 80 2.85 -14.34 5.22
CA VAL A 80 2.34 -14.83 3.93
C VAL A 80 3.30 -14.47 2.80
N LEU A 81 3.79 -13.23 2.76
CA LEU A 81 4.77 -12.81 1.74
C LEU A 81 6.10 -13.54 1.87
N SER A 82 6.64 -13.76 3.07
CA SER A 82 7.92 -14.46 3.23
C SER A 82 7.85 -15.89 2.72
N VAL A 83 6.74 -16.60 2.98
CA VAL A 83 6.54 -17.98 2.52
C VAL A 83 6.28 -18.04 1.01
N LEU A 84 5.40 -17.18 0.50
CA LEU A 84 4.99 -17.21 -0.90
C LEU A 84 6.11 -16.75 -1.84
N LEU A 85 6.86 -15.71 -1.48
CA LEU A 85 7.95 -15.21 -2.32
C LEU A 85 9.19 -16.10 -2.31
N GLU A 86 9.37 -16.91 -1.26
CA GLU A 86 10.42 -17.94 -1.22
C GLU A 86 10.07 -19.13 -2.12
N SER A 87 8.79 -19.50 -2.19
CA SER A 87 8.34 -20.72 -2.88
C SER A 87 7.89 -20.48 -4.32
N PHE A 88 7.42 -19.27 -4.64
CA PHE A 88 6.75 -18.98 -5.91
C PHE A 88 7.21 -17.66 -6.54
N LYS A 89 7.18 -17.64 -7.86
CA LYS A 89 7.31 -16.45 -8.69
C LYS A 89 5.94 -16.08 -9.26
N PHE A 90 5.54 -14.83 -9.05
CA PHE A 90 4.28 -14.27 -9.53
C PHE A 90 4.51 -13.40 -10.76
N SER A 91 3.66 -13.52 -11.78
CA SER A 91 3.66 -12.60 -12.93
C SER A 91 2.24 -12.25 -13.39
N PRO A 92 2.03 -11.09 -14.04
CA PRO A 92 0.70 -10.68 -14.50
C PRO A 92 0.13 -11.63 -15.56
N SER A 93 -1.16 -11.92 -15.49
CA SER A 93 -1.85 -12.72 -16.51
C SER A 93 -1.93 -11.98 -17.85
N LYS A 94 -1.62 -12.67 -18.95
CA LYS A 94 -1.73 -12.10 -20.31
C LYS A 94 -3.20 -11.88 -20.67
N GLY A 95 -3.54 -10.68 -21.14
CA GLY A 95 -4.88 -10.36 -21.64
C GLY A 95 -5.94 -10.06 -20.56
N ALA A 96 -5.57 -10.04 -19.28
CA ALA A 96 -6.46 -9.61 -18.21
C ALA A 96 -6.29 -8.11 -17.95
N GLU A 97 -7.22 -7.30 -18.44
CA GLU A 97 -7.28 -5.88 -18.10
C GLU A 97 -7.92 -5.72 -16.71
N ILE A 98 -7.19 -5.12 -15.78
CA ILE A 98 -7.62 -4.95 -14.39
C ILE A 98 -8.17 -3.55 -14.18
N TYR A 99 -9.42 -3.49 -13.71
CA TYR A 99 -10.06 -2.27 -13.26
C TYR A 99 -10.21 -2.28 -11.74
N TRP A 100 -9.99 -1.14 -11.07
CA TRP A 100 -10.12 -1.04 -9.62
C TRP A 100 -11.38 -0.27 -9.24
N HIS A 101 -12.30 -0.95 -8.57
CA HIS A 101 -13.48 -0.29 -7.98
C HIS A 101 -13.08 0.36 -6.66
N MET A 102 -13.08 1.70 -6.62
CA MET A 102 -12.68 2.50 -5.47
C MET A 102 -13.86 2.74 -4.50
N ASN A 103 -14.50 1.66 -4.06
CA ASN A 103 -15.60 1.68 -3.08
C ASN A 103 -15.04 1.81 -1.64
N ASN A 104 -15.78 1.34 -0.63
CA ASN A 104 -15.29 1.28 0.76
C ASN A 104 -14.06 0.39 0.90
N VAL A 105 -14.05 -0.74 0.18
CA VAL A 105 -12.89 -1.62 0.01
C VAL A 105 -12.51 -1.54 -1.45
N ALA A 106 -11.25 -1.23 -1.73
CA ALA A 106 -10.74 -1.21 -3.10
C ALA A 106 -10.64 -2.65 -3.61
N THR A 107 -11.40 -2.98 -4.66
CA THR A 107 -11.45 -4.34 -5.21
C THR A 107 -11.08 -4.33 -6.68
N PRO A 108 -10.14 -5.19 -7.13
CA PRO A 108 -9.82 -5.36 -8.54
C PRO A 108 -10.88 -6.24 -9.22
N THR A 109 -11.20 -5.94 -10.46
CA THR A 109 -12.05 -6.73 -11.35
C THR A 109 -11.40 -6.84 -12.72
N VAL A 110 -11.76 -7.86 -13.49
CA VAL A 110 -11.32 -8.00 -14.89
C VAL A 110 -12.40 -7.40 -15.79
N THR A 111 -12.04 -6.41 -16.61
CA THR A 111 -12.97 -5.60 -17.44
C THR A 111 -13.91 -6.45 -18.30
N ASN A 112 -13.42 -7.58 -18.81
CA ASN A 112 -14.16 -8.47 -19.72
C ASN A 112 -14.81 -9.69 -19.02
N SER A 113 -14.84 -9.73 -17.69
CA SER A 113 -15.48 -10.82 -16.97
C SER A 113 -16.98 -10.58 -16.87
N SER A 114 -17.78 -11.54 -17.35
CA SER A 114 -19.25 -11.51 -17.28
C SER A 114 -19.79 -11.47 -15.84
N ALA A 115 -18.95 -11.80 -14.86
CA ALA A 115 -19.25 -11.67 -13.45
C ALA A 115 -18.53 -10.44 -12.90
N ASN A 116 -19.28 -9.44 -12.44
CA ASN A 116 -18.77 -8.28 -11.68
C ASN A 116 -18.30 -8.70 -10.28
N LYS A 117 -17.34 -9.63 -10.23
CA LYS A 117 -16.79 -10.25 -9.03
C LYS A 117 -15.33 -9.83 -8.87
N PRO A 118 -14.89 -9.53 -7.64
CA PRO A 118 -13.49 -9.24 -7.36
C PRO A 118 -12.58 -10.38 -7.82
N GLN A 119 -11.59 -10.06 -8.64
CA GLN A 119 -10.63 -11.02 -9.17
C GLN A 119 -9.34 -10.31 -9.62
N LEU A 120 -8.22 -10.97 -9.39
CA LEU A 120 -6.90 -10.54 -9.84
C LEU A 120 -6.12 -11.77 -10.30
N PRO A 121 -6.28 -12.19 -11.57
CA PRO A 121 -5.60 -13.37 -12.09
C PRO A 121 -4.08 -13.13 -12.18
N LEU A 122 -3.31 -14.06 -11.61
CA LEU A 122 -1.86 -14.06 -11.63
C LEU A 122 -1.36 -15.41 -12.16
N ILE A 123 -0.24 -15.39 -12.87
CA ILE A 123 0.53 -16.58 -13.22
C ILE A 123 1.44 -16.88 -12.03
N VAL A 124 1.43 -18.14 -11.58
CA VAL A 124 2.22 -18.62 -10.44
C VAL A 124 3.13 -19.74 -10.93
N GLU A 125 4.43 -19.58 -10.71
CA GLU A 125 5.47 -20.55 -11.04
C GLU A 125 6.25 -20.91 -9.76
N MET A 126 6.86 -22.10 -9.69
CA MET A 126 7.78 -22.41 -8.58
C MET A 126 9.00 -21.49 -8.66
N ALA A 127 9.43 -20.95 -7.53
CA ALA A 127 10.73 -20.29 -7.42
C ALA A 127 11.84 -21.35 -7.59
N GLN A 128 12.84 -21.05 -8.43
CA GLN A 128 13.99 -21.93 -8.68
C GLN A 128 15.06 -21.76 -7.62
#